data_AF-A0A286EH80-F1
#
_entry.id   AF-A0A286EH80-F1
#
_cell.length_a   1.000
_cell.length_b   1.000
_cell.length_c   1.000
_cell.angle_alpha   90.00
_cell.angle_beta   90.00
_cell.angle_gamma   90.00
#
_symmetry.space_group_name_H-M   'P 1'
#
loop_
_entity.id
_entity.type
_entity.pdbx_description
1 polymer ?
#
loop_
_entity_poly.entity_id
_entity_poly.type
_entity_poly.pdbx_seq_one_letter_code
_entity_poly.pdbx_strand_id
1 'polypeptide(L)'
;MSRLDEVAERDGWRCWLCDEPVDPDMSVNDDRGPSVDGLTSAKAAKGKTGTTERLAHRGCNTRKGAIKPVVPWPARLFVADPAPLIGVAERLGRKGGREVVARCPSRADADQTAEWLIDRFSRLAPELAVTASVEPGGGQFMVALTAGSRR
;
A
#
# COMPACT_ATOMS: atom_id res chain seq x y z
N MET A 1 21.26 3.33 17.28
CA MET A 1 20.11 2.97 16.45
C MET A 1 20.59 3.01 15.01
N SER A 2 20.41 1.93 14.25
CA SER A 2 20.83 1.89 12.86
C SER A 2 19.80 2.61 11.98
N ARG A 3 20.20 3.03 10.77
CA ARG A 3 19.29 3.57 9.76
C ARG A 3 18.13 2.61 9.44
N LEU A 4 18.40 1.31 9.49
CA LEU A 4 17.39 0.28 9.27
C LEU A 4 16.35 0.29 10.40
N ASP A 5 16.79 0.40 11.65
CA ASP A 5 15.90 0.45 12.81
C ASP A 5 14.99 1.68 12.76
N GLU A 6 15.55 2.86 12.43
CA GLU A 6 14.76 4.10 12.30
C GLU A 6 13.65 3.98 11.24
N VAL A 7 13.99 3.40 10.08
CA VAL A 7 13.03 3.16 9.00
C VAL A 7 12.00 2.10 9.42
N ALA A 8 12.44 1.05 10.12
CA ALA A 8 11.59 -0.04 10.56
C ALA A 8 10.60 0.39 11.64
N GLU A 9 11.04 1.16 12.63
CA GLU A 9 10.18 1.73 13.67
C GLU A 9 9.10 2.63 13.06
N ARG A 10 9.48 3.50 12.11
CA ARG A 10 8.52 4.37 11.41
C ARG A 10 7.49 3.57 10.62
N ASP A 11 7.90 2.46 10.01
CA ASP A 11 7.01 1.59 9.24
C ASP A 11 6.35 0.49 10.10
N GLY A 12 6.50 0.55 11.43
CA GLY A 12 5.87 -0.37 12.38
C GLY A 12 6.32 -1.82 12.24
N TRP A 13 7.58 -2.04 11.83
CA TRP A 13 8.15 -3.37 11.56
C TRP A 13 7.35 -4.21 10.57
N ARG A 14 6.72 -3.55 9.59
CA ARG A 14 5.98 -4.20 8.50
C ARG A 14 6.58 -3.88 7.15
N CYS A 15 6.68 -4.90 6.31
CA CYS A 15 7.12 -4.71 4.94
C CYS A 15 6.07 -3.88 4.19
N TRP A 16 6.48 -2.75 3.61
CA TRP A 16 5.56 -1.86 2.91
C TRP A 16 4.90 -2.53 1.67
N LEU A 17 5.56 -3.52 1.08
CA LEU A 17 5.11 -4.27 -0.09
C LEU A 17 4.04 -5.32 0.25
N CYS A 18 4.39 -6.32 1.06
CA CYS A 18 3.50 -7.43 1.37
C CYS A 18 2.63 -7.21 2.63
N ASP A 19 2.90 -6.15 3.41
CA ASP A 19 2.26 -5.84 4.70
C ASP A 19 2.56 -6.83 5.83
N GLU A 20 3.38 -7.85 5.61
CA GLU A 20 3.72 -8.84 6.64
C GLU A 20 4.77 -8.28 7.62
N PRO A 21 4.78 -8.74 8.89
CA PRO A 21 5.82 -8.40 9.85
C PRO A 21 7.21 -8.75 9.33
N VAL A 22 8.19 -7.92 9.67
CA VAL A 22 9.61 -8.16 9.44
C VAL A 22 10.25 -8.45 10.79
N ASP A 23 10.97 -9.56 10.87
CA ASP A 23 11.68 -9.96 12.06
C ASP A 23 13.01 -9.17 12.18
N PRO A 24 13.25 -8.40 13.26
CA PRO A 24 14.48 -7.64 13.46
C PRO A 24 15.71 -8.53 13.61
N ASP A 25 15.54 -9.74 14.14
CA ASP A 25 16.65 -10.64 14.47
C ASP A 25 17.00 -11.58 13.30
N MET A 26 16.17 -11.57 12.25
CA MET A 26 16.40 -12.39 11.07
C MET A 26 17.57 -11.85 10.24
N SER A 27 18.39 -12.77 9.74
CA SER A 27 19.56 -12.44 8.92
C SER A 27 19.19 -11.53 7.75
N VAL A 28 19.92 -10.44 7.56
CA VAL A 28 19.79 -9.54 6.40
C VAL A 28 20.09 -10.23 5.06
N ASN A 29 20.62 -11.45 5.06
CA ASN A 29 20.82 -12.26 3.86
C ASN A 29 19.64 -13.20 3.56
N ASP A 30 18.71 -13.36 4.51
CA ASP A 30 17.49 -14.14 4.32
C ASP A 30 16.48 -13.34 3.47
N ASP A 31 15.70 -14.03 2.63
CA ASP A 31 14.63 -13.42 1.84
C ASP A 31 13.58 -12.74 2.71
N ARG A 32 13.35 -13.26 3.92
CA ARG A 32 12.46 -12.72 4.96
C ARG A 32 13.17 -11.76 5.92
N GLY A 33 14.47 -11.54 5.74
CA GLY A 33 15.25 -10.58 6.52
C GLY A 33 14.90 -9.12 6.21
N PRO A 34 15.25 -8.18 7.12
CA PRO A 34 14.95 -6.76 6.96
C PRO A 34 15.85 -6.12 5.90
N SER A 35 15.28 -5.18 5.14
CA SER A 35 16.03 -4.35 4.19
C SER A 35 15.40 -2.98 4.02
N VAL A 36 16.22 -1.98 3.67
CA VAL A 36 15.76 -0.63 3.35
C VAL A 36 15.54 -0.51 1.84
N ASP A 37 14.31 -0.22 1.42
CA ASP A 37 13.94 0.07 0.04
C ASP A 37 13.95 1.58 -0.19
N GLY A 38 14.82 2.04 -1.08
CA GLY A 38 14.76 3.41 -1.58
C GLY A 38 13.60 3.54 -2.56
N LEU A 39 12.46 4.08 -2.10
CA LEU A 39 11.29 4.28 -2.96
C LEU A 39 11.59 5.38 -4.00
N THR A 40 12.15 4.97 -5.14
CA THR A 40 12.35 5.82 -6.33
C THR A 40 11.02 6.05 -7.02
N SER A 41 10.14 6.81 -6.38
CA SER A 41 9.05 7.44 -7.12
C SER A 41 9.66 8.36 -8.18
N ALA A 42 9.07 8.43 -9.37
CA ALA A 42 9.55 9.22 -10.52
C ALA A 42 9.80 10.72 -10.24
N LYS A 43 9.52 11.21 -9.02
CA LYS A 43 9.83 12.56 -8.53
C LYS A 43 11.27 12.75 -8.02
N ALA A 44 12.07 11.70 -7.83
CA ALA A 44 13.49 11.87 -7.49
C ALA A 44 14.28 12.66 -8.56
N ALA A 45 13.76 12.78 -9.79
CA ALA A 45 14.38 13.53 -10.88
C ALA A 45 14.18 15.06 -10.84
N LYS A 46 13.36 15.61 -9.93
CA LYS A 46 13.18 17.07 -9.78
C LYS A 46 13.19 17.52 -8.33
N GLY A 47 14.39 17.56 -7.75
CA GLY A 47 14.78 18.55 -6.71
C GLY A 47 13.97 18.61 -5.41
N LYS A 48 13.11 17.63 -5.11
CA LYS A 48 12.49 17.48 -3.78
C LYS A 48 13.21 16.38 -3.02
N THR A 49 13.93 16.80 -1.99
CA THR A 49 14.61 15.96 -1.01
C THR A 49 13.69 14.84 -0.51
N GLY A 50 14.14 13.60 -0.67
CA GLY A 50 13.55 12.44 -0.03
C GLY A 50 13.14 11.33 -1.00
N THR A 51 14.10 10.52 -1.43
CA THR A 51 13.81 9.08 -1.57
C THR A 51 13.25 8.66 -0.21
N THR A 52 11.94 8.43 -0.12
CA THR A 52 11.35 7.97 1.14
C THR A 52 11.75 6.52 1.27
N GLU A 53 12.77 6.27 2.07
CA GLU A 53 13.18 4.92 2.43
C GLU A 53 12.04 4.23 3.13
N ARG A 54 11.75 2.97 2.81
CA ARG A 54 10.68 2.17 3.42
C ARG A 54 11.24 0.81 3.82
N LEU A 55 10.67 0.20 4.86
CA LEU A 55 11.06 -1.14 5.28
C LEU A 55 10.48 -2.19 4.33
N ALA A 56 11.31 -3.08 3.81
CA ALA A 56 10.85 -4.24 3.05
C ALA A 56 11.63 -5.50 3.41
N HIS A 57 10.99 -6.66 3.28
CA HIS A 57 11.73 -7.93 3.23
C HIS A 57 12.73 -7.87 2.09
N ARG A 58 13.94 -8.41 2.29
CA ARG A 58 14.99 -8.46 1.27
C ARG A 58 14.48 -9.06 -0.04
N GLY A 59 13.78 -10.18 0.02
CA GLY A 59 13.21 -10.85 -1.15
C GLY A 59 12.18 -9.98 -1.88
N CYS A 60 11.33 -9.25 -1.15
CA CYS A 60 10.37 -8.31 -1.73
C CYS A 60 11.08 -7.13 -2.42
N ASN A 61 12.12 -6.59 -1.79
CA ASN A 61 12.90 -5.47 -2.31
C ASN A 61 13.68 -5.85 -3.59
N THR A 62 14.40 -6.97 -3.57
CA THR A 62 15.20 -7.44 -4.71
C THR A 62 14.37 -7.76 -5.95
N ARG A 63 13.14 -8.26 -5.78
CA ARG A 63 12.26 -8.63 -6.92
C ARG A 63 11.64 -7.44 -7.64
N LYS A 64 11.68 -6.22 -7.08
CA LYS A 64 11.02 -5.01 -7.63
C LYS A 64 11.54 -4.60 -9.02
N GLY A 65 12.80 -4.90 -9.34
CA GLY A 65 13.38 -4.62 -10.67
C GLY A 65 12.96 -5.61 -11.76
N ALA A 66 12.52 -6.81 -11.37
CA ALA A 66 12.09 -7.87 -12.28
C ALA A 66 10.56 -8.03 -12.33
N ILE A 67 9.87 -7.65 -11.25
CA ILE A 67 8.44 -7.85 -11.06
C ILE A 67 7.86 -6.56 -10.50
N LYS A 68 6.81 -6.05 -11.13
CA LYS A 68 6.07 -4.89 -10.62
C LYS A 68 5.61 -5.21 -9.20
N PRO A 69 5.91 -4.36 -8.20
CA PRO A 69 5.46 -4.61 -6.84
C PRO A 69 3.92 -4.69 -6.80
N VAL A 70 3.41 -5.69 -6.09
CA VAL A 70 1.97 -5.93 -5.91
C VAL A 70 1.69 -6.01 -4.42
N VAL A 71 0.67 -5.27 -3.98
CA VAL A 71 0.06 -5.47 -2.67
C VAL A 71 -1.03 -6.52 -2.83
N PRO A 72 -0.90 -7.71 -2.22
CA PRO A 72 -1.90 -8.75 -2.36
C PRO A 72 -3.19 -8.36 -1.65
N TRP A 73 -4.32 -8.72 -2.25
CA TRP A 73 -5.62 -8.65 -1.60
C TRP A 73 -5.78 -9.87 -0.67
N PRO A 74 -6.27 -9.68 0.57
CA PRO A 74 -6.48 -10.80 1.47
C PRO A 74 -7.51 -11.78 0.92
N ALA A 75 -7.20 -13.08 0.96
CA ALA A 75 -8.09 -14.13 0.46
C ALA A 75 -9.46 -14.20 1.20
N ARG A 76 -9.56 -13.59 2.38
CA ARG A 76 -10.81 -13.49 3.15
C ARG A 76 -11.81 -12.46 2.59
N LEU A 77 -11.37 -11.56 1.71
CA LEU A 77 -12.24 -10.52 1.15
C LEU A 77 -12.91 -11.05 -0.13
N PHE A 78 -14.24 -11.00 -0.18
CA PHE A 78 -15.02 -11.38 -1.36
C PHE A 78 -15.14 -10.20 -2.33
N VAL A 79 -14.10 -10.00 -3.13
CA VAL A 79 -14.02 -8.89 -4.10
C VAL A 79 -14.00 -9.39 -5.54
N ALA A 80 -14.69 -8.67 -6.43
CA ALA A 80 -14.60 -8.78 -7.87
C ALA A 80 -13.83 -7.58 -8.43
N ASP A 81 -13.10 -7.83 -9.52
CA ASP A 81 -12.28 -6.84 -10.23
C ASP A 81 -11.34 -6.00 -9.32
N PRO A 82 -10.51 -6.63 -8.47
CA PRO A 82 -9.66 -5.90 -7.53
C PRO A 82 -8.61 -5.04 -8.26
N ALA A 83 -8.59 -3.75 -7.95
CA ALA A 83 -7.63 -2.81 -8.52
C ALA A 83 -6.20 -3.04 -8.00
N PRO A 84 -5.16 -2.76 -8.81
CA PRO A 84 -3.78 -2.79 -8.36
C PRO A 84 -3.48 -1.61 -7.43
N LEU A 85 -3.41 -1.88 -6.12
CA LEU A 85 -3.40 -0.84 -5.07
C LEU A 85 -2.24 0.16 -5.15
N ILE A 86 -1.05 -0.27 -5.59
CA ILE A 86 0.07 0.67 -5.80
C ILE A 86 -0.27 1.71 -6.87
N GLY A 87 -0.90 1.28 -7.97
CA GLY A 87 -1.32 2.19 -9.03
C GLY A 87 -2.43 3.14 -8.57
N VAL A 88 -3.34 2.67 -7.71
CA VAL A 88 -4.37 3.51 -7.07
C VAL A 88 -3.70 4.57 -6.19
N ALA A 89 -2.77 4.19 -5.31
CA ALA A 89 -2.05 5.12 -4.44
C ALA A 89 -1.27 6.17 -5.25
N GLU A 90 -0.59 5.78 -6.33
CA GLU A 90 0.11 6.71 -7.22
C GLU A 90 -0.83 7.71 -7.90
N ARG A 91 -2.00 7.26 -8.39
CA ARG A 91 -2.98 8.13 -9.05
C ARG A 91 -3.61 9.11 -8.06
N LEU A 92 -4.11 8.59 -6.94
CA LEU A 92 -4.69 9.42 -5.86
C LEU A 92 -3.66 10.41 -5.31
N GLY A 93 -2.40 10.02 -5.14
CA GLY A 93 -1.36 10.94 -4.66
C GLY A 93 -0.93 12.01 -5.67
N ARG A 94 -1.16 11.81 -6.96
CA ARG A 94 -0.86 12.81 -8.01
C ARG A 94 -1.97 13.83 -8.19
N LYS A 95 -3.23 13.39 -8.18
CA LYS A 95 -4.38 14.22 -8.58
C LYS A 95 -5.44 14.39 -7.47
N GLY A 96 -5.34 13.64 -6.38
CA GLY A 96 -6.47 13.42 -5.48
C GLY A 96 -7.64 12.77 -6.21
N GLY A 97 -8.84 12.99 -5.69
CA GLY A 97 -10.10 12.57 -6.31
C GLY A 97 -10.59 11.23 -5.77
N ARG A 98 -11.43 10.57 -6.56
CA ARG A 98 -12.12 9.33 -6.22
C ARG A 98 -11.81 8.24 -7.24
N GLU A 99 -11.54 7.04 -6.77
CA GLU A 99 -11.26 5.87 -7.60
C GLU A 99 -12.00 4.63 -7.07
N VAL A 100 -12.76 3.95 -7.94
CA VAL A 100 -13.38 2.65 -7.61
C VAL A 100 -12.30 1.58 -7.61
N VAL A 101 -12.19 0.80 -6.54
CA VAL A 101 -11.09 -0.15 -6.32
C VAL A 101 -11.52 -1.61 -6.26
N ALA A 102 -12.79 -1.88 -6.00
CA ALA A 102 -13.34 -3.23 -5.99
C ALA A 102 -14.87 -3.20 -6.11
N ARG A 103 -15.45 -4.34 -6.48
CA ARG A 103 -16.88 -4.62 -6.35
C ARG A 103 -17.10 -5.78 -5.39
N CYS A 104 -18.18 -5.74 -4.63
CA CYS A 104 -18.51 -6.75 -3.62
C CYS A 104 -19.95 -7.24 -3.82
N PRO A 105 -20.24 -8.53 -3.58
CA PRO A 105 -21.57 -9.09 -3.81
C PRO A 105 -22.60 -8.64 -2.75
N SER A 106 -22.15 -8.31 -1.53
CA SER A 106 -23.00 -7.82 -0.45
C SER A 106 -22.48 -6.52 0.16
N ARG A 107 -23.35 -5.81 0.89
CA ARG A 107 -22.97 -4.62 1.66
C ARG A 107 -21.93 -4.97 2.72
N ALA A 108 -22.09 -6.11 3.39
CA ALA A 108 -21.19 -6.55 4.45
C ALA A 108 -19.77 -6.83 3.93
N ASP A 109 -19.66 -7.43 2.73
CA ASP A 109 -18.35 -7.64 2.09
C ASP A 109 -17.71 -6.32 1.67
N ALA A 110 -18.53 -5.38 1.19
CA ALA A 110 -18.08 -4.05 0.81
C ALA A 110 -17.55 -3.25 2.01
N ASP A 111 -18.21 -3.36 3.16
CA ASP A 111 -17.81 -2.67 4.39
C ASP A 111 -16.51 -3.22 4.95
N GLN A 112 -16.38 -4.55 5.03
CA GLN A 112 -15.13 -5.19 5.43
C GLN A 112 -13.97 -4.82 4.49
N THR A 113 -14.27 -4.74 3.19
CA THR A 113 -13.29 -4.33 2.18
C THR A 113 -12.89 -2.87 2.36
N ALA A 114 -13.85 -1.96 2.58
CA ALA A 114 -13.61 -0.54 2.79
C ALA A 114 -12.76 -0.30 4.04
N GLU A 115 -13.07 -0.98 5.15
CA GLU A 115 -12.30 -0.90 6.40
C GLU A 115 -10.86 -1.38 6.19
N TRP A 116 -10.68 -2.54 5.56
CA TRP A 116 -9.35 -3.07 5.25
C TRP A 116 -8.56 -2.12 4.34
N LEU A 117 -9.19 -1.50 3.35
CA LEU A 117 -8.51 -0.56 2.46
C LEU A 117 -8.08 0.71 3.19
N ILE A 118 -8.89 1.27 4.09
CA ILE A 118 -8.50 2.43 4.90
C ILE A 118 -7.27 2.08 5.73
N ASP A 119 -7.32 0.96 6.44
CA ASP A 119 -6.22 0.45 7.25
C ASP A 119 -4.96 0.24 6.39
N ARG A 120 -5.09 -0.44 5.25
CA ARG A 120 -3.96 -0.72 4.35
C ARG A 120 -3.36 0.54 3.73
N PHE A 121 -4.19 1.49 3.29
CA PHE A 121 -3.70 2.75 2.70
C PHE A 121 -3.06 3.67 3.72
N SER A 122 -3.49 3.63 4.99
CA SER A 122 -2.82 4.36 6.08
C SER A 122 -1.35 3.96 6.23
N ARG A 123 -0.99 2.71 5.91
CA ARG A 123 0.40 2.23 5.91
C ARG A 123 1.08 2.33 4.55
N LEU A 124 0.35 2.06 3.46
CA LEU A 124 0.92 2.06 2.12
C LEU A 124 1.32 3.47 1.68
N ALA A 125 0.44 4.44 1.90
CA ALA A 125 0.59 5.85 1.54
C ALA A 125 0.14 6.74 2.72
N PRO A 126 0.86 6.72 3.87
CA PRO A 126 0.50 7.43 5.10
C PRO A 126 0.30 8.93 4.89
N GLU A 127 0.91 9.47 3.85
CA GLU A 127 0.87 10.86 3.51
C GLU A 127 -0.41 11.26 2.71
N LEU A 128 -1.28 10.30 2.40
CA LEU A 128 -2.61 10.50 1.79
C LEU A 128 -3.71 10.35 2.85
N ALA A 129 -4.53 11.37 3.01
CA ALA A 129 -5.77 11.29 3.80
C ALA A 129 -6.84 10.57 2.96
N VAL A 130 -6.82 9.23 3.01
CA VAL A 130 -7.74 8.37 2.26
C VAL A 130 -8.99 8.05 3.09
N THR A 131 -10.15 8.17 2.46
CA THR A 131 -11.43 7.64 2.96
C THR A 131 -12.01 6.64 1.97
N ALA A 132 -12.92 5.78 2.42
CA ALA A 132 -13.63 4.83 1.56
C ALA A 132 -15.14 5.12 1.54
N SER A 133 -15.77 4.93 0.38
CA SER A 133 -17.22 4.92 0.22
C SER A 133 -17.71 3.59 -0.33
N VAL A 134 -18.93 3.22 0.07
CA VAL A 134 -19.64 2.03 -0.43
C VAL A 134 -20.94 2.47 -1.07
N GLU A 135 -21.10 2.17 -2.35
CA GLU A 135 -22.25 2.60 -3.15
C GLU A 135 -22.90 1.41 -3.86
N PRO A 136 -24.23 1.23 -3.75
CA PRO A 136 -24.93 0.19 -4.50
C PRO A 136 -24.97 0.52 -6.00
N GLY A 137 -24.85 -0.49 -6.85
CA GLY A 137 -24.99 -0.35 -8.30
C GLY A 137 -25.00 -1.69 -9.03
N GLY A 138 -25.95 -1.88 -9.95
CA GLY A 138 -25.99 -3.08 -10.81
C GLY A 138 -26.14 -4.42 -10.06
N GLY A 139 -26.81 -4.42 -8.90
CA GLY A 139 -26.96 -5.62 -8.05
C GLY A 139 -25.74 -5.95 -7.19
N GLN A 140 -24.73 -5.08 -7.16
CA GLN A 140 -23.52 -5.21 -6.36
C GLN A 140 -23.23 -3.93 -5.57
N PHE A 141 -22.16 -3.94 -4.79
CA PHE A 141 -21.65 -2.79 -4.06
C PHE A 141 -20.27 -2.41 -4.56
N MET A 142 -20.10 -1.17 -4.99
CA MET A 142 -18.81 -0.62 -5.39
C MET A 142 -18.11 -0.01 -4.18
N VAL A 143 -16.85 -0.36 -3.99
CA VAL A 143 -15.98 0.26 -2.98
C VAL A 143 -15.05 1.23 -3.70
N ALA A 144 -15.07 2.50 -3.27
CA ALA A 144 -14.22 3.54 -3.84
C ALA A 144 -13.37 4.20 -2.76
N LEU A 145 -12.13 4.55 -3.11
CA LEU A 145 -11.26 5.37 -2.28
C LEU A 145 -11.31 6.81 -2.75
N THR A 146 -11.29 7.74 -1.80
CA THR A 146 -11.21 9.18 -2.04
C THR A 146 -10.02 9.76 -1.29
N ALA A 147 -9.25 10.61 -1.94
CA ALA A 147 -8.16 11.37 -1.33
C ALA A 147 -8.26 12.85 -1.69
N GLY A 148 -8.01 13.72 -0.72
CA GLY A 148 -7.89 15.15 -0.99
C GLY A 148 -6.71 15.45 -1.93
N SER A 149 -6.90 16.34 -2.90
CA SER A 149 -5.77 16.86 -3.68
C SER A 149 -4.89 17.70 -2.75
N ARG A 150 -3.58 17.42 -2.71
CA ARG A 150 -2.63 18.31 -2.02
C ARG A 150 -2.62 19.64 -2.74
N ARG A 151 -3.05 20.71 -2.05
CA ARG A 151 -2.72 22.08 -2.43
C ARG A 151 -1.22 22.33 -2.24
#